data_AF-A0A024EK84-F1
#
_entry.id   AF-A0A024EK84-F1
#
_cell.length_a   1.000
_cell.length_b   1.000
_cell.length_c   1.000
_cell.angle_alpha   90.00
_cell.angle_beta   90.00
_cell.angle_gamma   90.00
#
_symmetry.space_group_name_H-M   'P 1'
#
loop_
_entity.id
_entity.type
_entity.pdbx_description
1 polymer ?
#
loop_
_entity_poly.entity_id
_entity_poly.type
_entity_poly.pdbx_seq_one_letter_code
_entity_poly.pdbx_strand_id
1 'polypeptide(L)' 'MSGAKQIPFRELAQAWIAADQVIDGKVQDPTVGATHYYATAMKKTPAWATKAKQTVVIGGHVFFKDMP' A
#
# COMPACT_ATOMS: atom_id res chain seq x y z
N MET A 1 -10.53 -5.19 -18.29
CA MET A 1 -10.93 -4.94 -16.89
C MET A 1 -11.77 -3.68 -16.87
N SER A 2 -13.08 -3.76 -16.64
CA SER A 2 -13.87 -2.55 -16.40
C SER A 2 -13.68 -2.15 -14.93
N GLY A 3 -12.73 -1.24 -14.68
CA GLY A 3 -12.44 -0.69 -13.34
C GLY A 3 -13.53 0.23 -12.79
N ALA A 4 -14.74 0.21 -13.35
CA ALA A 4 -15.79 1.18 -13.08
C ALA A 4 -16.71 0.74 -11.92
N LYS A 5 -16.17 0.19 -10.83
CA LYS A 5 -16.96 0.09 -9.60
C LYS A 5 -16.96 1.47 -8.95
N GLN A 6 -18.14 2.05 -8.75
CA GLN A 6 -18.26 3.31 -8.03
C GLN A 6 -17.67 3.15 -6.63
N ILE A 7 -16.71 4.01 -6.30
CA ILE A 7 -16.13 4.10 -4.96
C ILE A 7 -17.14 4.87 -4.10
N PRO A 8 -17.53 4.37 -2.91
CA PRO A 8 -18.44 5.13 -2.07
C PRO A 8 -17.78 6.44 -1.59
N PHE A 9 -18.61 7.46 -1.38
CA PHE A 9 -18.13 8.85 -1.22
C PHE A 9 -17.15 9.03 -0.05
N ARG A 10 -17.40 8.34 1.08
CA ARG A 10 -16.54 8.45 2.26
C ARG A 10 -15.14 7.90 1.99
N GLU A 11 -15.04 6.76 1.32
CA GLU A 11 -13.80 6.10 0.96
C GLU A 11 -13.02 6.92 -0.06
N LEU A 12 -13.71 7.52 -1.04
CA LEU A 12 -13.08 8.44 -1.98
C LEU A 12 -12.52 9.68 -1.27
N ALA A 13 -13.29 10.30 -0.38
CA ALA A 13 -12.84 11.46 0.38
C ALA A 13 -11.64 11.14 1.29
N GLN A 14 -11.66 9.97 1.95
CA GLN A 14 -10.53 9.51 2.77
C GLN A 14 -9.26 9.27 1.93
N ALA A 15 -9.41 8.69 0.74
CA ALA A 15 -8.28 8.47 -0.16
C ALA A 15 -7.64 9.79 -0.63
N TRP A 16 -8.46 10.80 -0.95
CA TRP A 16 -7.96 12.13 -1.30
C TRP A 16 -7.22 12.80 -0.14
N ILE A 17 -7.81 12.81 1.06
CA ILE A 17 -7.15 13.39 2.24
C ILE A 17 -5.79 12.74 2.50
N ALA A 18 -5.70 11.41 2.39
CA ALA A 18 -4.44 10.69 2.57
C ALA A 18 -3.40 11.06 1.50
N ALA A 19 -3.82 11.14 0.23
CA ALA A 19 -2.94 11.54 -0.87
C ALA A 19 -2.40 12.97 -0.67
N ASP A 20 -3.28 13.92 -0.37
CA ASP A 20 -2.90 15.32 -0.14
C ASP A 20 -1.92 15.44 1.03
N GLN A 21 -2.17 14.73 2.13
CA GLN A 21 -1.27 14.74 3.28
C GLN A 21 0.14 14.23 2.97
N VAL A 22 0.27 13.22 2.11
CA VAL A 22 1.58 12.67 1.70
C VAL A 22 2.27 13.61 0.71
N ILE A 23 1.54 14.13 -0.29
CA ILE A 23 2.07 15.06 -1.30
C ILE A 23 2.57 16.34 -0.64
N ASP A 24 1.83 16.88 0.32
CA ASP A 24 2.20 18.07 1.08
C ASP A 24 3.31 17.82 2.12
N GLY A 25 3.78 16.57 2.29
CA GLY A 25 4.77 16.21 3.30
C GLY A 25 4.29 16.34 4.75
N LYS A 26 2.96 16.39 4.96
CA LYS A 26 2.33 16.54 6.29
C LYS A 26 2.42 15.26 7.13
N VAL A 27 2.56 14.12 6.47
CA VAL A 27 2.68 12.80 7.12
C VAL A 27 4.00 12.17 6.69
N GLN A 28 4.80 11.74 7.68
CA GLN A 28 6.00 10.95 7.41
C GLN A 28 5.62 9.60 6.81
N ASP A 29 6.46 9.06 5.93
CA ASP A 29 6.21 7.76 5.28
C ASP A 29 5.98 6.65 6.32
N PRO A 30 4.73 6.16 6.47
CA PRO A 30 4.43 5.13 7.45
C PRO A 30 4.95 3.75 7.01
N THR A 31 5.39 3.60 5.76
CA THR A 31 5.84 2.34 5.17
C THR A 31 7.35 2.07 5.36
N VAL A 32 8.08 3.03 5.93
CA VAL A 32 9.53 2.92 6.24
C VAL A 32 10.39 2.66 5.00
N GLY A 33 10.08 3.40 3.92
CA GLY A 33 10.76 3.37 2.63
C GLY A 33 10.36 2.19 1.76
N ALA A 34 9.12 1.69 1.87
CA ALA A 34 8.67 0.57 1.05
C ALA A 34 8.48 0.98 -0.42
N THR A 35 8.81 0.07 -1.34
CA THR A 35 8.57 0.24 -2.78
C THR A 35 7.56 -0.75 -3.33
N HIS A 36 7.29 -1.83 -2.59
CA HIS A 36 6.37 -2.90 -3.00
C HIS A 36 5.48 -3.31 -1.83
N TYR A 37 4.30 -3.84 -2.15
CA TYR A 37 3.40 -4.44 -1.17
C TYR A 37 2.57 -5.56 -1.79
N TYR A 38 2.01 -6.43 -0.94
CA TYR A 38 0.94 -7.34 -1.36
C TYR A 38 -0.10 -7.48 -0.25
N ALA A 39 -1.33 -7.85 -0.63
CA ALA A 39 -2.43 -8.03 0.32
C ALA A 39 -2.33 -9.38 1.05
N THR A 40 -2.46 -9.39 2.38
CA THR A 40 -2.41 -10.61 3.20
C THR A 40 -3.50 -11.63 2.86
N ALA A 41 -4.59 -11.18 2.25
CA ALA A 41 -5.67 -12.04 1.76
C ALA A 41 -5.29 -12.86 0.51
N MET A 42 -4.13 -12.59 -0.12
CA MET A 42 -3.67 -13.36 -1.28
C MET A 42 -3.31 -14.78 -0.87
N LYS A 43 -3.92 -15.78 -1.51
CA LYS A 43 -3.66 -17.21 -1.25
C LYS A 43 -2.21 -17.63 -1.52
N LYS A 44 -1.55 -16.96 -2.46
CA LYS A 44 -0.17 -17.25 -2.86
C LYS A 44 0.66 -15.98 -2.73
N THR A 45 1.72 -16.05 -1.92
CA THR A 45 2.71 -14.99 -1.77
C THR A 45 3.43 -14.76 -3.11
N PRO A 46 3.65 -13.50 -3.52
CA PRO A 46 4.45 -13.20 -4.70
C PRO A 46 5.87 -13.75 -4.57
N ALA A 47 6.41 -14.31 -5.67
CA ALA A 47 7.75 -14.91 -5.65
C ALA A 47 8.83 -13.89 -5.26
N TRP A 48 8.65 -12.64 -5.69
CA TRP A 48 9.57 -11.53 -5.40
C TRP A 48 9.70 -11.23 -3.89
N ALA A 49 8.66 -11.52 -3.10
CA ALA A 49 8.64 -11.20 -1.68
C ALA A 49 9.59 -12.09 -0.85
N THR A 50 9.97 -13.26 -1.37
CA THR A 50 10.85 -14.21 -0.67
C THR A 50 12.26 -13.69 -0.42
N LYS A 51 12.73 -12.75 -1.24
CA LYS A 51 14.08 -12.16 -1.16
C LYS A 51 14.07 -10.68 -0.81
N ALA A 52 12.88 -10.10 -0.64
CA ALA A 52 12.72 -8.69 -0.29
C ALA A 52 12.71 -8.50 1.23
N LYS A 53 13.09 -7.31 1.69
CA LYS A 53 13.04 -6.96 3.11
C LYS A 53 11.66 -6.42 3.46
N GLN A 54 10.91 -7.14 4.29
CA GLN A 54 9.66 -6.63 4.86
C GLN A 54 9.94 -5.41 5.74
N THR A 55 9.13 -4.36 5.58
CA THR A 55 9.24 -3.13 6.38
C THR A 55 8.20 -3.08 7.49
N VAL A 56 6.92 -3.15 7.14
CA VAL A 56 5.79 -2.98 8.06
C VAL A 56 4.54 -3.67 7.51
N VAL A 57 3.57 -3.95 8.39
CA VAL A 57 2.23 -4.39 8.03
C VAL A 57 1.24 -3.30 8.42
N ILE A 58 0.44 -2.82 7.47
CA ILE A 58 -0.60 -1.80 7.71
C ILE A 58 -1.92 -2.34 7.17
N GLY A 59 -2.86 -2.57 8.08
CA GLY A 59 -4.14 -3.20 7.75
C GLY A 59 -3.93 -4.56 7.06
N GLY A 60 -4.55 -4.75 5.89
CA GLY A 60 -4.44 -5.97 5.10
C GLY A 60 -3.23 -6.05 4.16
N HIS A 61 -2.19 -5.21 4.33
CA HIS A 61 -1.06 -5.14 3.41
C HIS A 61 0.28 -5.31 4.12
N VAL A 62 1.16 -6.09 3.50
CA VAL A 62 2.56 -6.26 3.90
C VAL A 62 3.43 -5.46 2.94
N PHE A 63 4.28 -4.59 3.47
CA PHE A 63 5.15 -3.69 2.72
C PHE A 63 6.60 -4.18 2.72
N PHE A 64 7.32 -3.92 1.62
CA PHE A 64 8.68 -4.39 1.38
C PHE A 64 9.56 -3.33 0.72
N LYS A 65 10.86 -3.45 0.95
CA LYS A 65 11.93 -2.71 0.26
C LYS A 65 13.09 -3.65 -0.05
N ASP A 66 14.15 -3.11 -0.66
CA ASP A 66 15.36 -3.86 -1.01
C ASP A 66 15.05 -5.09 -1.87
N MET A 67 14.25 -4.88 -2.92
CA MET A 67 13.90 -5.91 -3.90
C MET A 67 15.14 -6.41 -4.65
N PRO A 68 15.19 -7.70 -5.05
CA PRO A 68 16.26 -8.25 -5.89
C PRO A 68 16.29 -7.66 -7.30
#